data_AF-A0A919MKE5-F1
#
_entry.id   AF-A0A919MKE5-F1
#
_cell.length_a   1.000
_cell.length_b   1.000
_cell.length_c   1.000
_cell.angle_alpha   90.00
_cell.angle_beta   90.00
_cell.angle_gamma   90.00
#
_symmetry.space_group_name_H-M   'P 1'
#
loop_
_entity.id
_entity.type
_entity.pdbx_description
1 polymer ?
#
loop_
_entity_poly.entity_id
_entity_poly.type
_entity_poly.pdbx_seq_one_letter_code
_entity_poly.pdbx_strand_id
1 'polypeptide(L)'
;MTATTTWTILDGAHAALRATAAGLTTADLDRPTPCTRWTVAQVLQHAAGDQLAYAAAITGRGGPAEDPFAPSGVLAGRPAELVEPALAASAAAFATVGASGTAPTPLPQGTLPAATAAGAAALDAAVHAWDIAVATGRPAPLDDDLAAHLLPSARAIVEPLRQYGAYAPALEPDGHDGAAAELLRYLGRDPHWTAAS
;
A
#
# COMPACT_ATOMS: atom_id res chain seq x y z
N MET A 1 8.43 -20.00 -2.11
CA MET A 1 7.25 -20.24 -1.25
C MET A 1 6.88 -18.91 -0.63
N THR A 2 5.69 -18.39 -0.90
CA THR A 2 5.16 -17.20 -0.21
C THR A 2 4.99 -17.53 1.26
N ALA A 3 5.68 -16.83 2.15
CA ALA A 3 5.46 -16.96 3.58
C ALA A 3 4.06 -16.42 3.90
N THR A 4 3.16 -17.27 4.38
CA THR A 4 1.82 -16.86 4.87
C THR A 4 1.95 -16.45 6.32
N THR A 5 1.46 -15.25 6.65
CA THR A 5 1.48 -14.73 8.01
C THR A 5 0.18 -15.12 8.74
N THR A 6 0.11 -14.92 10.06
CA THR A 6 -1.19 -14.94 10.75
C THR A 6 -2.06 -13.72 10.39
N TRP A 7 -1.52 -12.78 9.61
CA TRP A 7 -2.16 -11.54 9.20
C TRP A 7 -2.74 -11.68 7.79
N THR A 8 -3.90 -12.34 7.69
CA THR A 8 -4.57 -12.62 6.41
C THR A 8 -4.82 -11.35 5.58
N ILE A 9 -5.09 -10.22 6.22
CA ILE A 9 -5.28 -8.92 5.56
C ILE A 9 -4.01 -8.45 4.83
N LEU A 10 -2.84 -8.66 5.45
CA LEU A 10 -1.55 -8.30 4.86
C LEU A 10 -1.20 -9.25 3.72
N ASP A 11 -1.45 -10.55 3.91
CA ASP A 11 -1.25 -11.55 2.87
C ASP A 11 -2.10 -11.25 1.61
N GLY A 12 -3.37 -10.86 1.80
CA GLY A 12 -4.27 -10.43 0.71
C GLY A 12 -3.78 -9.17 -0.01
N ALA A 13 -3.37 -8.14 0.74
CA ALA A 13 -2.82 -6.91 0.17
C ALA A 13 -1.50 -7.14 -0.59
N HIS A 14 -0.62 -8.00 -0.06
CA HIS A 14 0.61 -8.40 -0.74
C HIS A 14 0.33 -9.20 -2.01
N ALA A 15 -0.68 -10.07 -2.02
CA ALA A 15 -1.10 -10.78 -3.21
C ALA A 15 -1.59 -9.82 -4.31
N ALA A 16 -2.39 -8.82 -3.94
CA ALA A 16 -2.86 -7.76 -4.84
C ALA A 16 -1.70 -6.97 -5.48
N LEU A 17 -0.75 -6.49 -4.65
CA LEU A 17 0.40 -5.72 -5.14
C LEU A 17 1.33 -6.56 -6.02
N ARG A 18 1.59 -7.81 -5.63
CA ARG A 18 2.38 -8.77 -6.42
C ARG A 18 1.75 -9.05 -7.79
N ALA A 19 0.45 -9.34 -7.83
CA ALA A 19 -0.25 -9.64 -9.08
C ALA A 19 -0.24 -8.42 -10.02
N THR A 20 -0.43 -7.23 -9.46
CA THR A 20 -0.39 -5.97 -10.21
C THR A 20 1.00 -5.72 -10.79
N ALA A 21 2.06 -5.85 -9.97
CA ALA A 21 3.44 -5.68 -10.40
C ALA A 21 3.86 -6.68 -11.49
N ALA A 22 3.42 -7.94 -11.39
CA ALA A 22 3.71 -8.97 -12.38
C ALA A 22 3.11 -8.68 -13.76
N GLY A 23 2.01 -7.94 -13.82
CA GLY A 23 1.35 -7.56 -15.06
C GLY A 23 1.99 -6.38 -15.80
N LEU A 24 2.87 -5.60 -15.16
CA LEU A 24 3.39 -4.34 -15.69
C LEU A 24 4.37 -4.52 -16.85
N THR A 25 4.28 -3.61 -17.82
CA THR A 25 5.24 -3.45 -18.91
C THR A 25 6.03 -2.15 -18.74
N THR A 26 7.12 -1.96 -19.49
CA THR A 26 7.88 -0.70 -19.48
C THR A 26 7.04 0.49 -19.94
N ALA A 27 6.10 0.29 -20.86
CA ALA A 27 5.19 1.33 -21.34
C ALA A 27 4.17 1.78 -20.27
N ASP A 28 3.95 0.98 -19.23
CA ASP A 28 3.05 1.34 -18.14
C ASP A 28 3.68 2.31 -17.13
N LEU A 29 5.01 2.33 -17.04
CA LEU A 29 5.75 2.93 -15.91
C LEU A 29 5.58 4.44 -15.78
N ASP A 30 5.42 5.15 -16.90
CA ASP A 30 5.28 6.61 -16.93
C ASP A 30 3.82 7.08 -16.87
N ARG A 31 2.85 6.16 -16.76
CA ARG A 31 1.43 6.51 -16.75
C ARG A 31 1.08 7.28 -15.48
N PRO A 32 0.18 8.30 -15.56
CA PRO A 32 -0.31 9.01 -14.39
C PRO A 32 -1.14 8.07 -13.51
N THR A 33 -1.22 8.37 -12.21
CA THR A 33 -1.97 7.57 -11.23
C THR A 33 -2.95 8.42 -10.43
N PRO A 34 -3.92 7.80 -9.73
CA PRO A 34 -4.74 8.49 -8.73
C PRO A 34 -3.92 9.09 -7.58
N CYS A 35 -2.72 8.56 -7.31
CA CYS A 35 -1.73 9.20 -6.45
C CYS A 35 -1.05 10.33 -7.24
N THR A 36 -1.77 11.44 -7.40
CA THR A 36 -1.59 12.46 -8.47
C THR A 36 -0.20 13.04 -8.68
N ARG A 37 0.73 12.90 -7.73
CA ARG A 37 2.13 13.35 -7.87
C ARG A 37 3.06 12.31 -8.46
N TRP A 38 2.60 11.07 -8.62
CA TRP A 38 3.45 9.92 -8.92
C TRP A 38 2.99 9.16 -10.17
N THR A 39 3.97 8.76 -10.97
CA THR A 39 3.78 7.77 -12.04
C THR A 39 3.62 6.38 -11.47
N VAL A 40 3.23 5.40 -12.30
CA VAL A 40 3.17 3.98 -11.91
C VAL A 40 4.51 3.49 -11.34
N ALA A 41 5.64 3.87 -11.93
CA ALA A 41 6.96 3.49 -11.40
C ALA A 41 7.21 4.04 -10.00
N GLN A 42 6.82 5.30 -9.77
CA GLN A 42 6.99 5.96 -8.47
C GLN A 42 6.09 5.36 -7.40
N VAL A 43 4.83 5.06 -7.73
CA VAL A 43 3.90 4.36 -6.80
C VAL A 43 4.45 2.97 -6.45
N LEU A 44 4.95 2.23 -7.44
CA LEU A 44 5.53 0.90 -7.20
C LEU A 44 6.77 0.97 -6.30
N GLN A 45 7.64 1.95 -6.53
CA GLN A 45 8.84 2.18 -5.74
C GLN A 45 8.49 2.57 -4.30
N HIS A 46 7.53 3.46 -4.12
CA HIS A 46 7.00 3.83 -2.81
C HIS A 46 6.47 2.60 -2.06
N ALA A 47 5.54 1.86 -2.66
CA ALA A 47 4.93 0.70 -2.01
C ALA A 47 5.98 -0.36 -1.63
N ALA A 48 6.95 -0.67 -2.49
CA ALA A 48 8.04 -1.58 -2.12
C ALA A 48 8.92 -1.01 -1.00
N GLY A 49 9.23 0.28 -1.04
CA GLY A 49 10.03 0.96 -0.02
C GLY A 49 9.36 0.99 1.35
N ASP A 50 8.05 1.25 1.39
CA ASP A 50 7.29 1.32 2.63
C ASP A 50 7.18 -0.06 3.30
N GLN A 51 6.98 -1.14 2.52
CA GLN A 51 7.02 -2.51 3.06
C GLN A 51 8.38 -2.86 3.67
N LEU A 52 9.49 -2.41 3.06
CA LEU A 52 10.82 -2.53 3.65
C LEU A 52 10.98 -1.67 4.92
N ALA A 53 10.35 -0.49 4.98
CA ALA A 53 10.39 0.38 6.15
C ALA A 53 9.66 -0.26 7.35
N TYR A 54 8.48 -0.88 7.13
CA TYR A 54 7.82 -1.68 8.16
C TYR A 54 8.66 -2.86 8.63
N ALA A 55 9.26 -3.62 7.71
CA ALA A 55 10.15 -4.72 8.05
C ALA A 55 11.35 -4.25 8.90
N ALA A 56 11.95 -3.12 8.53
CA ALA A 56 13.07 -2.53 9.26
C ALA A 56 12.67 -2.03 10.64
N ALA A 57 11.51 -1.38 10.79
CA ALA A 57 10.99 -0.93 12.08
C ALA A 57 10.82 -2.12 13.05
N ILE A 58 10.22 -3.22 12.59
CA ILE A 58 9.98 -4.42 13.40
C ILE A 58 11.28 -5.13 13.76
N THR A 59 12.20 -5.28 12.81
CA THR A 59 13.41 -6.11 13.00
C THR A 59 14.61 -5.34 13.53
N GLY A 60 14.59 -4.00 13.47
CA GLY A 60 15.72 -3.11 13.74
C GLY A 60 16.87 -3.26 12.74
N ARG A 61 16.62 -3.81 11.54
CA ARG A 61 17.66 -4.13 10.55
C ARG A 61 17.21 -3.79 9.13
N GLY A 62 18.16 -3.35 8.30
CA GLY A 62 17.90 -3.05 6.89
C GLY A 62 17.03 -1.80 6.70
N GLY A 63 16.20 -1.83 5.67
CA GLY A 63 15.34 -0.70 5.26
C GLY A 63 15.38 -0.48 3.76
N PRO A 64 14.55 0.43 3.25
CA PRO A 64 14.61 0.83 1.85
C PRO A 64 15.94 1.53 1.55
N ALA A 65 16.48 1.32 0.34
CA ALA A 65 17.74 1.92 -0.09
C ALA A 65 17.62 3.40 -0.45
N GLU A 66 16.40 3.84 -0.78
CA GLU A 66 16.03 5.22 -1.11
C GLU A 66 14.86 5.65 -0.21
N ASP A 67 14.61 6.96 -0.12
CA ASP A 67 13.47 7.50 0.60
C ASP A 67 12.15 7.11 -0.10
N PRO A 68 11.27 6.30 0.53
CA PRO A 68 10.00 5.89 -0.06
C PRO A 68 9.07 7.09 -0.37
N PHE A 69 9.28 8.24 0.25
CA PHE A 69 8.46 9.45 0.03
C PHE A 69 9.03 10.38 -1.04
N ALA A 70 10.20 10.04 -1.61
CA ALA A 70 10.81 10.73 -2.74
C ALA A 70 11.23 9.73 -3.85
N PRO A 71 10.29 8.91 -4.38
CA PRO A 71 10.62 7.90 -5.37
C PRO A 71 11.13 8.54 -6.67
N SER A 72 12.29 8.06 -7.16
CA SER A 72 12.94 8.55 -8.38
C SER A 72 12.16 8.18 -9.65
N GLY A 73 11.35 7.12 -9.60
CA GLY A 73 10.64 6.57 -10.76
C GLY A 73 11.54 5.75 -11.69
N VAL A 74 12.82 5.59 -11.36
CA VAL A 74 13.78 4.80 -12.13
C VAL A 74 13.87 3.42 -11.51
N LEU A 75 13.37 2.40 -12.21
CA LEU A 75 13.40 1.02 -11.73
C LEU A 75 14.63 0.28 -12.26
N ALA A 76 15.37 -0.36 -11.35
CA ALA A 76 16.39 -1.33 -11.72
C ALA A 76 15.71 -2.69 -11.98
N GLY A 77 15.64 -3.11 -13.24
CA GLY A 77 15.07 -4.41 -13.62
C GLY A 77 13.54 -4.40 -13.73
N ARG A 78 12.93 -5.58 -13.55
CA ARG A 78 11.49 -5.74 -13.73
C ARG A 78 10.72 -5.29 -12.48
N PRO A 79 9.51 -4.74 -12.62
CA PRO A 79 8.64 -4.39 -11.49
C PRO A 79 8.50 -5.48 -10.41
N ALA A 80 8.36 -6.74 -10.81
CA ALA A 80 8.26 -7.86 -9.87
C ALA A 80 9.56 -8.11 -9.07
N GLU A 81 10.73 -7.79 -9.62
CA GLU A 81 12.03 -7.96 -8.95
C GLU A 81 12.23 -6.91 -7.85
N LEU A 82 11.59 -5.74 -7.97
CA LEU A 82 11.54 -4.72 -6.92
C LEU A 82 10.60 -5.11 -5.78
N VAL A 83 9.40 -5.58 -6.11
CA VAL A 83 8.32 -5.79 -5.13
C VAL A 83 8.51 -7.09 -4.34
N GLU A 84 8.87 -8.20 -4.98
CA GLU A 84 8.87 -9.51 -4.31
C GLU A 84 9.74 -9.55 -3.04
N PRO A 85 10.99 -9.05 -3.04
CA PRO A 85 11.82 -9.06 -1.84
C PRO A 85 11.25 -8.19 -0.72
N ALA A 86 10.62 -7.05 -1.05
CA ALA A 86 10.01 -6.15 -0.10
C ALA A 86 8.80 -6.80 0.60
N LEU A 87 7.90 -7.42 -0.17
CA LEU A 87 6.76 -8.16 0.38
C LEU A 87 7.21 -9.32 1.27
N ALA A 88 8.20 -10.09 0.81
CA ALA A 88 8.74 -11.20 1.58
C ALA A 88 9.36 -10.74 2.92
N ALA A 89 10.09 -9.61 2.91
CA ALA A 89 10.67 -9.05 4.12
C ALA A 89 9.59 -8.55 5.11
N SER A 90 8.59 -7.83 4.61
CA SER A 90 7.46 -7.34 5.42
C SER A 90 6.67 -8.51 6.04
N ALA A 91 6.31 -9.52 5.22
CA ALA A 91 5.61 -10.71 5.71
C ALA A 91 6.42 -11.46 6.77
N ALA A 92 7.73 -11.68 6.53
CA ALA A 92 8.59 -12.34 7.49
C ALA A 92 8.73 -11.57 8.82
N ALA A 93 8.77 -10.24 8.77
CA ALA A 93 8.82 -9.40 9.96
C ALA A 93 7.51 -9.48 10.75
N PHE A 94 6.36 -9.32 10.10
CA PHE A 94 5.05 -9.40 10.75
C PHE A 94 4.73 -10.80 11.29
N ALA A 95 5.27 -11.87 10.71
CA ALA A 95 5.15 -13.23 11.26
C ALA A 95 5.78 -13.40 12.65
N THR A 96 6.67 -12.48 13.06
CA THR A 96 7.25 -12.46 14.42
C THR A 96 6.42 -11.66 15.43
N VAL A 97 5.39 -10.95 14.96
CA VAL A 97 4.54 -10.08 15.78
C VAL A 97 3.27 -10.83 16.20
N GLY A 98 3.10 -11.02 17.51
CA GLY A 98 1.89 -11.64 18.07
C GLY A 98 0.65 -10.73 17.95
N ALA A 99 -0.51 -11.33 17.65
CA ALA A 99 -1.74 -10.59 17.31
C ALA A 99 -2.24 -9.62 18.41
N SER A 100 -2.07 -10.00 19.67
CA SER A 100 -2.45 -9.18 20.83
C SER A 100 -1.37 -8.21 21.29
N GLY A 101 -0.24 -8.13 20.56
CA GLY A 101 0.91 -7.31 20.91
C GLY A 101 0.88 -5.92 20.29
N THR A 102 2.07 -5.32 20.24
CA THR A 102 2.35 -4.06 19.56
C THR A 102 3.50 -4.25 18.59
N ALA A 103 3.56 -3.44 17.54
CA ALA A 103 4.69 -3.41 16.60
C ALA A 103 5.20 -1.97 16.44
N PRO A 104 6.52 -1.76 16.42
CA PRO A 104 7.09 -0.50 15.95
C PRO A 104 6.75 -0.32 14.47
N THR A 105 6.49 0.92 14.05
CA THR A 105 6.14 1.27 12.67
C THR A 105 7.04 2.41 12.17
N PRO A 106 7.18 2.60 10.85
CA PRO A 106 7.87 3.75 10.28
C PRO A 106 7.04 5.05 10.38
N LEU A 107 5.80 4.96 10.86
CA LEU A 107 4.90 6.10 10.95
C LEU A 107 5.33 7.07 12.07
N PRO A 108 4.99 8.37 11.97
CA PRO A 108 5.29 9.36 13.02
C PRO A 108 4.77 9.00 14.43
N GLN A 109 3.71 8.19 14.51
CA GLN A 109 3.14 7.68 15.76
C GLN A 109 4.04 6.64 16.45
N GLY A 110 5.00 6.06 15.73
CA GLY A 110 5.91 5.05 16.25
C GLY A 110 5.21 3.70 16.48
N THR A 111 5.22 3.21 17.72
CA THR A 111 4.67 1.89 18.06
C THR A 111 3.16 1.90 18.12
N LEU A 112 2.53 0.95 17.43
CA LEU A 112 1.07 0.79 17.35
C LEU A 112 0.62 -0.61 17.81
N PRO A 113 -0.67 -0.81 18.14
CA PRO A 113 -1.24 -2.15 18.27
C PRO A 113 -0.94 -3.00 17.03
N ALA A 114 -0.58 -4.27 17.22
CA ALA A 114 -0.08 -5.12 16.13
C ALA A 114 -1.07 -5.21 14.95
N ALA A 115 -2.36 -5.33 15.23
CA ALA A 115 -3.40 -5.35 14.20
C ALA A 115 -3.47 -4.04 13.41
N THR A 116 -3.31 -2.89 14.06
CA THR A 116 -3.26 -1.59 13.39
C THR A 116 -2.00 -1.45 12.55
N ALA A 117 -0.83 -1.89 13.04
CA ALA A 117 0.41 -1.86 12.29
C ALA A 117 0.37 -2.76 11.04
N ALA A 118 -0.12 -3.99 11.18
CA ALA A 118 -0.30 -4.91 10.06
C ALA A 118 -1.34 -4.38 9.07
N GLY A 119 -2.44 -3.82 9.57
CA GLY A 119 -3.46 -3.19 8.74
C GLY A 119 -2.98 -1.92 8.03
N ALA A 120 -2.05 -1.15 8.62
CA ALA A 120 -1.45 0.01 7.98
C ALA A 120 -0.54 -0.39 6.81
N ALA A 121 0.33 -1.39 7.01
CA ALA A 121 1.14 -1.96 5.94
C ALA A 121 0.27 -2.63 4.84
N ALA A 122 -0.84 -3.26 5.22
CA ALA A 122 -1.79 -3.83 4.27
C ALA A 122 -2.53 -2.75 3.47
N LEU A 123 -2.92 -1.65 4.13
CA LEU A 123 -3.60 -0.52 3.50
C LEU A 123 -2.75 0.11 2.41
N ASP A 124 -1.48 0.39 2.71
CA ASP A 124 -0.49 0.86 1.74
C ASP A 124 -0.43 -0.05 0.50
N ALA A 125 -0.14 -1.34 0.70
CA ALA A 125 0.02 -2.29 -0.40
C ALA A 125 -1.25 -2.45 -1.25
N ALA A 126 -2.42 -2.59 -0.61
CA ALA A 126 -3.69 -2.81 -1.31
C ALA A 126 -4.13 -1.58 -2.11
N VAL A 127 -4.01 -0.39 -1.53
CA VAL A 127 -4.44 0.85 -2.19
C VAL A 127 -3.49 1.22 -3.32
N HIS A 128 -2.19 0.98 -3.18
CA HIS A 128 -1.26 1.20 -4.29
C HIS A 128 -1.34 0.13 -5.38
N ALA A 129 -1.72 -1.10 -5.05
CA ALA A 129 -2.12 -2.07 -6.06
C ALA A 129 -3.34 -1.57 -6.85
N TRP A 130 -4.34 -0.99 -6.19
CA TRP A 130 -5.48 -0.34 -6.85
C TRP A 130 -5.04 0.84 -7.73
N ASP A 131 -4.21 1.76 -7.20
CA ASP A 131 -3.72 2.94 -7.94
C ASP A 131 -3.05 2.53 -9.26
N ILE A 132 -2.20 1.50 -9.23
CA ILE A 132 -1.50 0.98 -10.41
C ILE A 132 -2.46 0.25 -11.36
N ALA A 133 -3.38 -0.56 -10.85
CA ALA A 133 -4.32 -1.30 -11.68
C ALA A 133 -5.20 -0.35 -12.51
N VAL A 134 -5.79 0.67 -11.87
CA VAL A 134 -6.64 1.64 -12.58
C VAL A 134 -5.83 2.54 -13.52
N ALA A 135 -4.62 2.97 -13.10
CA ALA A 135 -3.69 3.72 -13.95
C ALA A 135 -3.37 2.98 -15.25
N THR A 136 -3.34 1.65 -15.18
CA THR A 136 -2.95 0.79 -16.31
C THR A 136 -4.11 0.15 -17.07
N GLY A 137 -5.36 0.41 -16.68
CA GLY A 137 -6.55 -0.17 -17.30
C GLY A 137 -6.72 -1.67 -17.02
N ARG A 138 -6.13 -2.17 -15.94
CA ARG A 138 -6.25 -3.57 -15.48
C ARG A 138 -7.36 -3.69 -14.44
N PRO A 139 -7.94 -4.89 -14.24
CA PRO A 139 -8.91 -5.11 -13.16
C PRO A 139 -8.32 -4.74 -11.80
N ALA A 140 -9.04 -3.92 -11.03
CA ALA A 140 -8.58 -3.45 -9.74
C ALA A 140 -8.74 -4.56 -8.67
N PRO A 141 -7.71 -4.84 -7.85
CA PRO A 141 -7.72 -5.96 -6.91
C PRO A 141 -8.34 -5.63 -5.53
N LEU A 142 -8.76 -4.39 -5.31
CA LEU A 142 -9.40 -3.95 -4.05
C LEU A 142 -10.91 -4.18 -4.14
N ASP A 143 -11.38 -5.27 -3.58
CA ASP A 143 -12.81 -5.56 -3.42
C ASP A 143 -13.37 -5.03 -2.10
N ASP A 144 -14.70 -5.10 -1.95
CA ASP A 144 -15.40 -4.61 -0.76
C ASP A 144 -15.02 -5.38 0.52
N ASP A 145 -14.70 -6.67 0.42
CA ASP A 145 -14.34 -7.46 1.60
C ASP A 145 -12.97 -7.03 2.14
N LEU A 146 -11.96 -6.94 1.28
CA LEU A 146 -10.64 -6.44 1.67
C LEU A 146 -10.74 -4.99 2.17
N ALA A 147 -11.48 -4.13 1.48
CA ALA A 147 -11.65 -2.74 1.88
C ALA A 147 -12.34 -2.58 3.25
N ALA A 148 -13.38 -3.38 3.53
CA ALA A 148 -14.06 -3.38 4.82
C ALA A 148 -13.10 -3.74 5.97
N HIS A 149 -12.19 -4.68 5.75
CA HIS A 149 -11.17 -5.06 6.74
C HIS A 149 -10.07 -3.99 6.91
N LEU A 150 -9.80 -3.18 5.88
CA LEU A 150 -8.79 -2.12 5.90
C LEU A 150 -9.30 -0.81 6.54
N LEU A 151 -10.60 -0.51 6.44
CA LEU A 151 -11.23 0.71 6.95
C LEU A 151 -10.91 1.01 8.43
N PRO A 152 -10.95 0.05 9.38
CA PRO A 152 -10.61 0.32 10.77
C PRO A 152 -9.18 0.87 10.95
N SER A 153 -8.21 0.28 10.24
CA SER A 153 -6.82 0.73 10.29
C SER A 153 -6.64 2.08 9.60
N ALA A 154 -7.30 2.29 8.45
CA ALA A 154 -7.31 3.59 7.79
C ALA A 154 -7.81 4.70 8.73
N ARG A 155 -8.96 4.50 9.38
CA ARG A 155 -9.54 5.47 10.32
C ARG A 155 -8.65 5.73 11.53
N ALA A 156 -7.82 4.77 11.93
CA ALA A 156 -6.90 4.91 13.04
C ALA A 156 -5.65 5.75 12.70
N ILE A 157 -5.18 5.71 11.44
CA ILE A 157 -3.86 6.26 11.07
C ILE A 157 -3.92 7.46 10.11
N VAL A 158 -4.96 7.58 9.27
CA VAL A 158 -4.94 8.50 8.11
C VAL A 158 -4.97 9.96 8.53
N GLU A 159 -5.85 10.34 9.46
CA GLU A 159 -6.04 11.75 9.79
C GLU A 159 -4.77 12.42 10.33
N PRO A 160 -4.02 11.81 11.27
CA PRO A 160 -2.73 12.36 11.65
C PRO A 160 -1.70 12.33 10.50
N LEU A 161 -1.80 11.42 9.53
CA LEU A 161 -0.87 11.37 8.40
C LEU A 161 -1.16 12.42 7.32
N ARG A 162 -2.39 12.92 7.22
CA ARG A 162 -2.75 14.02 6.29
C ARG A 162 -1.97 15.30 6.56
N GLN A 163 -1.66 15.60 7.82
CA GLN A 163 -0.86 16.79 8.16
C GLN A 163 0.56 16.74 7.59
N TYR A 164 1.06 15.54 7.26
CA TYR A 164 2.36 15.31 6.61
C TYR A 164 2.24 15.23 5.08
N GLY A 165 1.04 15.41 4.51
CA GLY A 165 0.81 15.32 3.07
C GLY A 165 0.85 13.90 2.50
N ALA A 166 0.72 12.87 3.35
CA ALA A 166 0.70 11.45 2.93
C ALA A 166 -0.62 11.06 2.23
N TYR A 167 -1.72 11.74 2.57
CA TYR A 167 -3.03 11.54 1.95
C TYR A 167 -3.61 12.87 1.47
N ALA A 168 -4.33 12.82 0.35
CA ALA A 168 -5.14 13.93 -0.11
C ALA A 168 -6.35 14.16 0.84
N PRO A 169 -7.03 15.32 0.76
CA PRO A 169 -8.30 15.51 1.46
C PRO A 169 -9.29 14.39 1.13
N ALA A 170 -10.08 13.96 2.12
CA ALA A 170 -11.18 13.02 1.86
C ALA A 170 -12.15 13.61 0.84
N LEU A 171 -12.68 12.75 -0.02
CA LEU A 171 -13.81 13.07 -0.86
C LEU A 171 -15.11 12.83 -0.08
N GLU A 172 -16.17 13.52 -0.49
CA GLU A 172 -17.50 13.31 0.08
C GLU A 172 -17.96 11.85 -0.13
N PRO A 173 -18.45 11.17 0.93
CA PRO A 173 -19.04 9.84 0.81
C PRO A 173 -20.26 9.85 -0.11
N ASP A 174 -20.47 8.76 -0.85
CA ASP A 174 -21.71 8.52 -1.59
C ASP A 174 -22.52 7.42 -0.88
N GLY A 175 -23.82 7.65 -0.67
CA GLY A 175 -24.71 6.70 0.01
C GLY A 175 -24.92 5.38 -0.76
N HIS A 176 -24.44 5.30 -2.01
CA HIS A 176 -24.44 4.10 -2.84
C HIS A 176 -23.09 3.37 -2.87
N ASP A 177 -22.07 3.87 -2.16
CA ASP A 177 -20.75 3.27 -2.13
C ASP A 177 -20.75 1.89 -1.46
N GLY A 178 -20.06 0.93 -2.10
CA GLY A 178 -19.51 -0.22 -1.42
C GLY A 178 -18.29 0.16 -0.56
N ALA A 179 -17.82 -0.75 0.29
CA ALA A 179 -16.70 -0.50 1.18
C ALA A 179 -15.40 -0.09 0.45
N ALA A 180 -15.17 -0.59 -0.77
CA ALA A 180 -14.03 -0.19 -1.59
C ALA A 180 -14.12 1.29 -1.98
N ALA A 181 -15.28 1.75 -2.44
CA ALA A 181 -15.48 3.15 -2.80
C ALA A 181 -15.43 4.06 -1.57
N GLU A 182 -16.01 3.64 -0.44
CA GLU A 182 -15.91 4.37 0.84
C GLU A 182 -14.44 4.54 1.26
N LEU A 183 -13.66 3.45 1.23
CA LEU A 183 -12.25 3.49 1.57
C LEU A 183 -11.49 4.44 0.65
N LEU A 184 -11.65 4.32 -0.67
CA LEU A 184 -10.95 5.17 -1.63
C LEU A 184 -11.26 6.65 -1.41
N ARG A 185 -12.53 7.01 -1.24
CA ARG A 185 -12.94 8.40 -0.94
C ARG A 185 -12.34 8.89 0.37
N TYR A 186 -12.34 8.06 1.41
CA TYR A 186 -11.70 8.39 2.68
C TYR A 186 -10.19 8.64 2.52
N LEU A 187 -9.52 7.96 1.59
CA LEU A 187 -8.10 8.17 1.28
C LEU A 187 -7.85 9.28 0.26
N GLY A 188 -8.89 10.01 -0.15
CA GLY A 188 -8.82 11.11 -1.12
C GLY A 188 -8.67 10.66 -2.58
N ARG A 189 -9.10 9.44 -2.90
CA ARG A 189 -9.09 8.84 -4.24
C ARG A 189 -10.50 8.80 -4.79
N ASP A 190 -10.65 9.17 -6.06
CA ASP A 190 -11.91 9.00 -6.79
C ASP A 190 -12.10 7.53 -7.18
N PRO A 191 -13.13 6.81 -6.68
CA PRO A 191 -13.39 5.41 -7.06
C PRO A 191 -13.62 5.21 -8.56
N HIS A 192 -13.99 6.26 -9.29
CA HIS A 192 -14.22 6.25 -10.73
C HIS A 192 -13.07 6.88 -11.51
N TRP A 193 -11.90 7.02 -10.89
CA TRP A 193 -10.74 7.62 -11.54
C TRP A 193 -10.43 6.93 -12.87
N THR A 194 -10.19 7.75 -13.90
CA THR A 194 -9.68 7.33 -15.19
C THR A 194 -8.53 8.24 -15.58
N ALA A 195 -7.50 7.70 -16.24
CA ALA A 195 -6.46 8.52 -16.83
C ALA A 195 -7.09 9.52 -17.79
N ALA A 196 -6.79 10.82 -17.61
CA ALA A 196 -7.19 11.83 -18.59
C ALA A 196 -6.58 11.46 -19.94
N SER A 197 -7.42 11.44 -20.99
CA SER A 197 -6.99 11.19 -22.37
C SER A 197 -6.15 12.32 -22.94
#